data_AF-A0A359JJI8-F1
#
_entry.id   AF-A0A359JJI8-F1
#
_cell.length_a   1.000
_cell.length_b   1.000
_cell.length_c   1.000
_cell.angle_alpha   90.00
_cell.angle_beta   90.00
_cell.angle_gamma   90.00
#
_symmetry.space_group_name_H-M   'P 1'
#
loop_
_entity.id
_entity.type
_entity.pdbx_description
1 polymer ?
#
loop_
_entity_poly.entity_id
_entity_poly.type
_entity_poly.pdbx_seq_one_letter_code
_entity_poly.pdbx_strand_id
1 'polypeptide(L)'
;LKSLKPILFIMIFIFVINLLTIRSGDTLWSWWIIKITTGGLKKAIFMAVRLIFLIVATSILLSLTTTPLKLADAMESLGSPLKVIKVPVSEISMTISIALRFIPTLVEETDKIMKAQSSRGAEYDTGNIFQRAKGYVAVLVPLFVSAFKRAEELAVAMDARCYQGGKGKTKLHPLRLKGSDVLWTLILVVVAFIPLAVDLLQNLK
;
A
#
# COMPACT_ATOMS: atom_id res chain seq x y z
N LEU A 1 2.68 -15.00 -6.52
CA LEU A 1 4.10 -15.37 -6.83
C LEU A 1 4.84 -14.36 -7.72
N LYS A 2 4.24 -13.73 -8.74
CA LYS A 2 4.94 -12.73 -9.59
C LYS A 2 5.46 -11.51 -8.81
N SER A 3 4.77 -11.07 -7.75
CA SER A 3 5.17 -9.91 -6.92
C SER A 3 6.42 -10.13 -6.06
N LEU A 4 6.81 -11.39 -5.82
CA LEU A 4 7.99 -11.72 -5.00
C LEU A 4 9.30 -11.67 -5.80
N LYS A 5 9.25 -11.81 -7.14
CA LYS A 5 10.45 -11.82 -7.99
C LYS A 5 11.28 -10.52 -7.92
N PRO A 6 10.69 -9.32 -8.09
CA PRO A 6 11.43 -8.07 -7.98
C PRO A 6 11.99 -7.84 -6.57
N ILE A 7 11.26 -8.31 -5.56
CA ILE A 7 11.61 -8.12 -4.16
C ILE A 7 12.79 -9.03 -3.77
N LEU A 8 12.84 -10.26 -4.27
CA LEU A 8 13.98 -11.15 -4.07
C LEU A 8 15.27 -10.57 -4.65
N PHE A 9 15.17 -9.92 -5.82
CA PHE A 9 16.30 -9.22 -6.42
C PHE A 9 16.82 -8.08 -5.52
N ILE A 10 15.91 -7.24 -5.01
CA ILE A 10 16.24 -6.17 -4.06
C ILE A 10 16.85 -6.74 -2.77
N MET A 11 16.33 -7.84 -2.25
CA MET A 11 16.83 -8.48 -1.03
C MET A 11 18.26 -8.99 -1.20
N ILE A 12 18.57 -9.66 -2.31
CA ILE A 12 19.93 -10.13 -2.62
C ILE A 12 20.87 -8.93 -2.78
N PHE A 13 20.41 -7.88 -3.46
CA PHE A 13 21.19 -6.65 -3.64
C PHE A 13 21.55 -5.98 -2.31
N ILE A 14 20.57 -5.81 -1.42
CA ILE A 14 20.76 -5.22 -0.09
C ILE A 14 21.66 -6.13 0.77
N PHE A 15 21.52 -7.45 0.69
CA PHE A 15 22.37 -8.40 1.41
C PHE A 15 23.84 -8.27 0.99
N VAL A 16 24.11 -8.22 -0.32
CA VAL A 16 25.47 -8.05 -0.86
C VAL A 16 26.05 -6.69 -0.44
N ILE A 17 25.27 -5.60 -0.54
CA ILE A 17 25.73 -4.28 -0.10
C ILE A 17 26.09 -4.25 1.38
N ASN A 18 25.25 -4.81 2.25
CA ASN A 18 25.51 -4.84 3.69
C ASN A 18 26.75 -5.67 4.02
N LEU A 19 26.96 -6.79 3.31
CA LEU A 19 28.12 -7.65 3.48
C LEU A 19 29.43 -6.97 3.05
N LEU A 20 29.39 -6.12 2.02
CA LEU A 20 30.56 -5.40 1.50
C LEU A 20 30.86 -4.08 2.24
N THR A 21 29.83 -3.43 2.79
CA THR A 21 29.94 -2.07 3.37
C THR A 21 30.23 -2.09 4.86
N ILE A 22 29.69 -3.07 5.61
CA ILE A 22 29.81 -3.10 7.08
C ILE A 22 31.11 -3.79 7.46
N ARG A 23 32.02 -3.02 8.06
CA ARG A 23 33.36 -3.46 8.49
C ARG A 23 33.48 -3.40 10.01
N SER A 24 32.76 -4.27 10.70
CA SER A 24 32.79 -4.34 12.18
C SER A 24 33.13 -5.76 12.64
N GLY A 25 34.11 -5.89 13.53
CA GLY A 25 34.57 -7.16 14.12
C GLY A 25 35.67 -7.88 13.32
N ASP A 26 35.97 -9.11 13.74
CA ASP A 26 37.06 -9.93 13.18
C ASP A 26 36.86 -10.25 11.70
N THR A 27 37.95 -10.15 10.92
CA THR A 27 37.98 -10.47 9.50
C THR A 27 38.05 -11.98 9.31
N LEU A 28 36.98 -12.59 8.79
CA LEU A 28 36.95 -14.02 8.46
C LEU A 28 37.69 -14.32 7.16
N TRP A 29 37.60 -13.41 6.18
CA TRP A 29 38.25 -13.55 4.88
C TRP A 29 38.51 -12.17 4.28
N SER A 30 39.71 -11.95 3.75
CA SER A 30 40.07 -10.71 3.06
C SER A 30 40.71 -11.02 1.71
N TRP A 31 40.13 -10.50 0.64
CA TRP A 31 40.76 -10.51 -0.68
C TRP A 31 40.61 -9.15 -1.36
N TRP A 32 41.78 -8.52 -1.63
CA TRP A 32 41.99 -7.26 -2.34
C TRP A 32 41.25 -6.02 -1.78
N ILE A 33 39.92 -5.93 -1.90
CA ILE A 33 39.07 -4.83 -1.39
C ILE A 33 37.88 -5.35 -0.56
N ILE A 34 37.60 -6.66 -0.65
CA ILE A 34 36.47 -7.32 0.00
C ILE A 34 36.98 -7.97 1.29
N LYS A 35 36.56 -7.43 2.43
CA LYS A 35 36.79 -8.03 3.74
C LYS A 35 35.45 -8.46 4.32
N ILE A 36 35.22 -9.76 4.42
CA ILE A 36 34.03 -10.30 5.07
C ILE A 36 34.30 -10.30 6.57
N THR A 37 33.58 -9.43 7.29
CA THR A 37 33.66 -9.33 8.75
C THR A 37 32.51 -10.11 9.40
N THR A 38 32.72 -10.62 10.61
CA THR A 38 31.68 -11.29 11.39
C THR A 38 30.48 -10.36 11.65
N GLY A 39 30.71 -9.06 11.87
CA GLY A 39 29.65 -8.07 12.05
C GLY A 39 28.88 -7.77 10.75
N GLY A 40 29.58 -7.67 9.62
CA GLY A 40 28.95 -7.49 8.30
C GLY A 40 28.03 -8.66 7.94
N LEU A 41 28.45 -9.90 8.21
CA LEU A 41 27.62 -11.08 7.99
C LEU A 41 26.38 -11.09 8.91
N LYS A 42 26.54 -10.79 10.21
CA LYS A 42 25.41 -10.71 11.15
C LYS A 42 24.39 -9.65 10.74
N LYS A 43 24.83 -8.44 10.40
CA LYS A 43 23.94 -7.35 9.96
C LYS A 43 23.28 -7.65 8.61
N ALA A 44 23.99 -8.25 7.66
CA ALA A 44 23.41 -8.66 6.37
C ALA A 44 22.30 -9.70 6.55
N ILE A 45 22.52 -10.72 7.38
CA ILE A 45 21.49 -11.74 7.71
C ILE A 45 20.31 -11.08 8.43
N PHE A 46 20.56 -10.19 9.39
CA PHE A 46 19.50 -9.47 10.10
C PHE A 46 18.63 -8.62 9.17
N MET A 47 19.25 -7.88 8.25
CA MET A 47 18.55 -7.07 7.27
C MET A 47 17.74 -7.93 6.30
N ALA A 48 18.27 -9.07 5.86
CA ALA A 48 17.54 -9.99 5.00
C ALA A 48 16.30 -10.57 5.71
N VAL A 49 16.45 -11.04 6.95
CA VAL A 49 15.35 -11.54 7.78
C VAL A 49 14.31 -10.45 8.02
N ARG A 50 14.73 -9.23 8.39
CA ARG A 50 13.84 -8.07 8.57
C ARG A 50 13.01 -7.79 7.33
N LEU A 51 13.63 -7.78 6.15
CA LEU A 51 12.93 -7.56 4.89
C LEU A 51 11.92 -8.67 4.63
N ILE A 52 12.31 -9.94 4.79
CA ILE A 52 11.39 -11.09 4.63
C ILE A 52 10.16 -10.93 5.51
N PHE A 53 10.34 -10.62 6.80
CA PHE A 53 9.21 -10.39 7.71
C PHE A 53 8.30 -9.25 7.26
N LEU A 54 8.88 -8.12 6.84
CA LEU A 54 8.12 -6.96 6.36
C LEU A 54 7.30 -7.33 5.11
N ILE A 55 7.91 -8.03 4.15
CA ILE A 55 7.27 -8.44 2.91
C ILE A 55 6.15 -9.45 3.16
N VAL A 56 6.39 -10.46 3.98
CA VAL A 56 5.37 -11.47 4.31
C VAL A 56 4.20 -10.81 5.04
N ALA A 57 4.47 -9.95 6.02
CA ALA A 57 3.44 -9.24 6.77
C ALA A 57 2.59 -8.32 5.88
N THR A 58 3.22 -7.53 5.01
CA THR A 58 2.51 -6.56 4.17
C THR A 58 1.88 -7.20 2.94
N SER A 59 2.63 -7.98 2.16
CA SER A 59 2.17 -8.48 0.87
C SER A 59 1.34 -9.76 0.97
N ILE A 60 1.63 -10.66 1.91
CA ILE A 60 0.96 -11.97 1.99
C ILE A 60 -0.19 -11.89 2.99
N LEU A 61 0.07 -11.38 4.20
CA LEU A 61 -0.96 -11.30 5.21
C LEU A 61 -1.94 -10.18 4.89
N LEU A 62 -1.49 -8.94 4.71
CA LEU A 62 -2.42 -7.81 4.60
C LEU A 62 -3.11 -7.71 3.22
N SER A 63 -2.35 -7.77 2.11
CA SER A 63 -2.93 -7.58 0.77
C SER A 63 -3.80 -8.74 0.27
N LEU A 64 -3.53 -10.00 0.67
CA LEU A 64 -4.30 -11.15 0.16
C LEU A 64 -5.49 -11.52 1.05
N THR A 65 -5.47 -11.21 2.34
CA THR A 65 -6.54 -11.61 3.27
C THR A 65 -7.59 -10.52 3.49
N THR A 66 -7.27 -9.26 3.15
CA THR A 66 -8.12 -8.11 3.46
C THR A 66 -8.52 -7.34 2.21
N THR A 67 -9.80 -6.98 2.11
CA THR A 67 -10.29 -6.16 1.00
C THR A 67 -9.92 -4.68 1.21
N PRO A 68 -9.68 -3.91 0.14
CA PRO A 68 -9.34 -2.49 0.26
C PRO A 68 -10.38 -1.68 1.06
N LEU A 69 -11.66 -2.02 0.92
CA LEU A 69 -12.74 -1.37 1.67
C LEU A 69 -12.61 -1.59 3.19
N LYS A 70 -12.26 -2.82 3.62
CA LYS A 70 -12.01 -3.12 5.04
C LYS A 70 -10.78 -2.39 5.57
N LEU A 71 -9.76 -2.16 4.73
CA LEU A 71 -8.60 -1.36 5.10
C LEU A 71 -8.98 0.10 5.34
N ALA A 72 -9.82 0.69 4.48
CA ALA A 72 -10.33 2.05 4.69
C ALA A 72 -11.16 2.16 5.98
N ASP A 73 -12.04 1.18 6.25
CA ASP A 73 -12.81 1.12 7.50
C ASP A 73 -11.89 1.01 8.74
N ALA A 74 -10.82 0.21 8.63
CA ALA A 74 -9.83 0.07 9.70
C ALA A 74 -9.05 1.39 9.92
N MET A 75 -8.68 2.10 8.85
CA MET A 75 -8.04 3.41 8.92
C MET A 75 -8.95 4.45 9.60
N GLU A 76 -10.27 4.41 9.37
CA GLU A 76 -11.21 5.26 10.09
C GLU A 76 -11.24 4.96 11.59
N SER A 77 -11.26 3.68 11.95
CA SER A 77 -11.26 3.25 13.35
C SER A 77 -9.97 3.67 14.07
N LEU A 78 -8.82 3.44 13.44
CA LEU A 78 -7.50 3.84 13.94
C LEU A 78 -7.31 5.36 13.97
N GLY A 79 -7.94 6.09 13.04
CA GLY A 79 -7.94 7.55 13.01
C GLY A 79 -8.91 8.18 14.00
N SER A 80 -9.88 7.43 14.56
CA SER A 80 -10.86 7.96 15.50
C SER A 80 -10.31 8.79 16.69
N PRO A 81 -9.16 8.47 17.33
CA PRO A 81 -8.56 9.33 18.35
C PRO A 81 -8.16 10.72 17.83
N LEU A 82 -7.85 10.87 16.53
CA LEU A 82 -7.53 12.18 15.93
C LEU A 82 -8.76 13.10 15.85
N LYS A 83 -9.98 12.58 16.05
CA LYS A 83 -11.19 13.41 16.18
C LYS A 83 -11.10 14.39 17.36
N VAL A 84 -10.30 14.07 18.38
CA VAL A 84 -10.03 14.98 19.53
C VAL A 84 -9.32 16.26 19.06
N ILE A 85 -8.47 16.16 18.04
CA ILE A 85 -7.75 17.29 17.42
C ILE A 85 -8.60 17.94 16.30
N LYS A 86 -9.92 17.73 16.30
CA LYS A 86 -10.89 18.24 15.31
C LYS A 86 -10.61 17.82 13.86
N VAL A 87 -9.89 16.71 13.64
CA VAL A 87 -9.70 16.15 12.30
C VAL A 87 -11.01 15.48 11.83
N PRO A 88 -11.51 15.76 10.60
CA PRO A 88 -12.76 15.20 10.06
C PRO A 88 -12.55 13.77 9.53
N VAL A 89 -12.27 12.83 10.44
CA VAL A 89 -11.94 11.43 10.11
C VAL A 89 -13.11 10.71 9.42
N SER A 90 -14.35 11.07 9.75
CA SER A 90 -15.54 10.43 9.16
C SER A 90 -15.74 10.83 7.70
N GLU A 91 -15.50 12.09 7.38
CA GLU A 91 -15.60 12.64 6.04
C GLU A 91 -14.49 12.07 5.15
N ILE A 92 -13.26 12.01 5.68
CA ILE A 92 -12.12 11.40 4.98
C ILE A 92 -12.39 9.92 4.69
N SER A 93 -12.89 9.16 5.66
CA SER A 93 -13.26 7.75 5.47
C SER A 93 -14.33 7.56 4.39
N MET A 94 -15.34 8.43 4.38
CA MET A 94 -16.38 8.42 3.36
C MET A 94 -15.78 8.65 1.96
N THR A 95 -14.94 9.67 1.80
CA THR A 95 -14.28 9.98 0.53
C THR A 95 -13.41 8.83 0.04
N ILE A 96 -12.62 8.20 0.92
CA ILE A 96 -11.80 7.04 0.59
C ILE A 96 -12.67 5.86 0.17
N SER A 97 -13.76 5.58 0.90
CA SER A 97 -14.68 4.49 0.59
C SER A 97 -15.36 4.69 -0.78
N ILE A 98 -15.78 5.91 -1.08
CA ILE A 98 -16.35 6.29 -2.39
C ILE A 98 -15.29 6.12 -3.49
N ALA A 99 -14.07 6.61 -3.27
CA ALA A 99 -12.98 6.49 -4.23
C ALA A 99 -12.65 5.01 -4.53
N LEU A 100 -12.48 4.19 -3.50
CA LEU A 100 -12.21 2.75 -3.65
C LEU A 100 -13.31 2.02 -4.41
N ARG A 101 -14.58 2.42 -4.22
CA ARG A 101 -15.71 1.87 -4.97
C ARG A 101 -15.75 2.34 -6.43
N PHE A 102 -15.32 3.57 -6.70
CA PHE A 102 -15.31 4.12 -8.05
C PHE A 102 -14.10 3.69 -8.88
N ILE A 103 -12.97 3.32 -8.28
CA ILE A 103 -11.77 2.86 -9.01
C ILE A 103 -12.11 1.74 -10.02
N PRO A 104 -12.77 0.62 -9.65
CA PRO A 104 -13.12 -0.42 -10.62
C PRO A 104 -13.98 0.11 -11.77
N THR A 105 -14.97 0.95 -11.47
CA THR A 105 -15.86 1.50 -12.49
C THR A 105 -15.15 2.47 -13.44
N LEU A 106 -14.20 3.26 -12.94
CA LEU A 106 -13.40 4.18 -13.75
C LEU A 106 -12.44 3.42 -14.66
N VAL A 107 -11.88 2.29 -14.21
CA VAL A 107 -11.05 1.41 -15.05
C VAL A 107 -11.88 0.82 -16.19
N GLU A 108 -13.06 0.28 -15.90
CA GLU A 108 -13.97 -0.24 -16.93
C GLU A 108 -14.42 0.83 -17.94
N GLU A 109 -14.67 2.05 -17.46
CA GLU A 109 -15.04 3.17 -18.31
C GLU A 109 -13.87 3.66 -19.17
N THR A 110 -12.67 3.71 -18.60
CA THR A 110 -11.43 3.98 -19.34
C THR A 110 -11.26 2.97 -20.46
N ASP A 111 -11.43 1.67 -20.20
CA ASP A 111 -11.35 0.62 -21.21
C ASP A 111 -12.38 0.79 -22.32
N LYS A 112 -13.62 1.17 -21.98
CA LYS A 112 -14.68 1.45 -22.97
C LYS A 112 -14.34 2.65 -23.84
N ILE A 113 -13.88 3.75 -23.23
CA ILE A 113 -13.50 4.98 -23.95
C ILE A 113 -12.30 4.69 -24.85
N MET A 114 -11.28 4.00 -24.34
CA MET A 114 -10.10 3.63 -25.12
C MET A 114 -10.48 2.81 -26.36
N LYS A 115 -11.32 1.76 -26.20
CA LYS A 115 -11.80 0.95 -27.33
C LYS A 115 -12.61 1.77 -28.33
N ALA A 116 -13.50 2.63 -27.86
CA ALA A 116 -14.31 3.48 -28.74
C ALA A 116 -13.46 4.46 -29.55
N GLN A 117 -12.43 5.04 -28.93
CA GLN A 117 -11.51 5.95 -29.58
C GLN A 117 -10.54 5.20 -30.52
N SER A 118 -10.11 3.98 -30.19
CA SER A 118 -9.38 3.11 -31.13
C SER A 118 -10.20 2.82 -32.38
N SER A 119 -11.51 2.55 -32.26
CA SER A 119 -12.41 2.39 -33.42
C SER A 119 -12.55 3.67 -34.26
N ARG A 120 -12.28 4.84 -33.68
CA ARG A 120 -12.25 6.14 -34.37
C ARG A 120 -10.87 6.50 -34.93
N GLY A 121 -9.91 5.57 -34.88
CA GLY A 121 -8.56 5.75 -35.43
C GLY A 121 -7.57 6.44 -34.49
N ALA A 122 -7.85 6.52 -33.19
CA ALA A 122 -6.87 7.00 -32.22
C ALA A 122 -5.78 5.94 -31.97
N GLU A 123 -4.54 6.24 -32.36
CA GLU A 123 -3.37 5.41 -32.08
C GLU A 123 -2.65 5.88 -30.82
N TYR A 124 -2.44 4.96 -29.86
CA TYR A 124 -1.75 5.25 -28.59
C TYR A 124 -0.31 4.71 -28.55
N ASP A 125 -0.02 3.71 -29.39
CA ASP A 125 1.25 2.97 -29.37
C ASP A 125 2.23 3.38 -30.47
N THR A 126 1.80 4.20 -31.43
CA THR A 126 2.63 4.63 -32.58
C THR A 126 3.03 6.10 -32.46
N GLY A 127 4.25 6.45 -32.88
CA GLY A 127 4.70 7.84 -33.00
C GLY A 127 5.54 8.40 -31.83
N ASN A 128 5.81 9.70 -31.88
CA ASN A 128 6.63 10.42 -30.89
C ASN A 128 5.88 10.58 -29.55
N ILE A 129 6.59 10.78 -28.44
CA ILE A 129 6.00 10.93 -27.08
C ILE A 129 4.88 11.98 -27.07
N PHE A 130 5.05 13.07 -27.81
CA PHE A 130 4.05 14.13 -27.94
C PHE A 130 2.78 13.70 -28.69
N GLN A 131 2.91 12.85 -29.71
CA GLN A 131 1.75 12.31 -30.45
C GLN A 131 0.97 11.33 -29.58
N ARG A 132 1.65 10.49 -28.81
CA ARG A 132 1.02 9.59 -27.83
C ARG A 132 0.29 10.36 -26.73
N ALA A 133 0.91 11.42 -26.19
CA ALA A 133 0.29 12.28 -25.19
C ALA A 133 -1.00 12.93 -25.71
N LYS A 134 -1.00 13.42 -26.96
CA LYS A 134 -2.21 13.96 -27.60
C LYS A 134 -3.32 12.92 -27.75
N GLY A 135 -2.98 11.66 -28.02
CA GLY A 135 -3.93 10.55 -28.05
C GLY A 135 -4.63 10.32 -26.70
N TYR A 136 -3.89 10.38 -25.59
CA TYR A 136 -4.47 10.22 -24.25
C TYR A 136 -5.43 11.35 -23.84
N VAL A 137 -5.27 12.57 -24.38
CA VAL A 137 -6.21 13.68 -24.11
C VAL A 137 -7.64 13.32 -24.55
N ALA A 138 -7.79 12.59 -25.67
CA ALA A 138 -9.10 12.16 -26.18
C ALA A 138 -9.82 11.14 -25.26
N VAL A 139 -9.08 10.47 -24.38
CA VAL A 139 -9.63 9.56 -23.36
C VAL A 139 -9.87 10.30 -22.05
N LEU A 140 -8.92 11.16 -21.66
CA LEU A 140 -8.91 11.88 -20.40
C LEU A 140 -10.09 12.85 -20.29
N VAL A 141 -10.38 13.63 -21.33
CA VAL A 141 -11.48 14.61 -21.31
C VAL A 141 -12.85 13.94 -21.07
N PRO A 142 -13.26 12.91 -21.84
CA PRO A 142 -14.51 12.19 -21.58
C PRO A 142 -14.57 11.54 -20.19
N LEU A 143 -13.46 10.98 -19.71
CA LEU A 143 -13.38 10.37 -18.39
C LEU A 143 -13.63 11.39 -17.27
N PHE A 144 -13.05 12.59 -17.37
CA PHE A 144 -13.31 13.67 -16.42
C PHE A 144 -14.76 14.12 -16.43
N VAL A 145 -15.35 14.35 -17.60
CA VAL A 145 -16.77 14.73 -17.72
C VAL A 145 -17.67 13.68 -17.07
N SER A 146 -17.41 12.40 -17.33
CA SER A 146 -18.18 11.30 -16.73
C SER A 146 -18.00 11.24 -15.21
N ALA A 147 -16.77 11.40 -14.71
CA ALA A 147 -16.48 11.40 -13.29
C ALA A 147 -17.18 12.56 -12.55
N PHE A 148 -17.19 13.77 -13.13
CA PHE A 148 -17.92 14.92 -12.57
C PHE A 148 -19.43 14.67 -12.54
N LYS A 149 -20.00 14.17 -13.64
CA LYS A 149 -21.42 13.83 -13.69
C LYS A 149 -21.80 12.81 -12.62
N ARG A 150 -20.99 11.77 -12.45
CA ARG A 150 -21.20 10.74 -11.42
C ARG A 150 -21.07 11.30 -10.01
N ALA A 151 -20.16 12.25 -9.77
CA ALA A 151 -20.05 12.92 -8.48
C ALA A 151 -21.31 13.75 -8.18
N GLU A 152 -21.86 14.46 -9.16
CA GLU A 152 -23.10 15.24 -9.04
C GLU A 152 -24.30 14.33 -8.78
N GLU A 153 -24.47 13.26 -9.57
CA GLU A 153 -25.52 12.26 -9.37
C GLU A 153 -25.43 11.61 -7.97
N LEU A 154 -24.23 11.30 -7.50
CA LEU A 154 -24.01 10.77 -6.16
C LEU A 154 -24.38 11.79 -5.08
N ALA A 155 -24.00 13.06 -5.23
CA ALA A 155 -24.31 14.12 -4.28
C ALA A 155 -25.83 14.31 -4.16
N VAL A 156 -26.54 14.43 -5.28
CA VAL A 156 -28.01 14.54 -5.31
C VAL A 156 -28.67 13.32 -4.67
N ALA A 157 -28.17 12.11 -4.95
CA ALA A 157 -28.69 10.88 -4.34
C ALA A 157 -28.42 10.81 -2.83
N MET A 158 -27.30 11.38 -2.35
CA MET A 158 -26.98 11.47 -0.93
C MET A 158 -27.88 12.47 -0.21
N ASP A 159 -28.13 13.63 -0.81
CA ASP A 159 -29.05 14.64 -0.27
C ASP A 159 -30.48 14.13 -0.21
N ALA A 160 -30.95 13.42 -1.25
CA ALA A 160 -32.27 12.77 -1.28
C ALA A 160 -32.44 11.70 -0.20
N ARG A 161 -31.35 11.08 0.26
CA ARG A 161 -31.33 10.13 1.38
C ARG A 161 -31.09 10.81 2.74
N CYS A 162 -31.14 12.14 2.78
CA CYS A 162 -30.87 12.95 3.96
C CYS A 162 -29.50 12.64 4.61
N TYR A 163 -28.48 12.33 3.80
CA TYR A 163 -27.16 12.04 4.31
C TYR A 163 -26.47 13.33 4.77
N GLN A 164 -26.45 13.57 6.07
CA GLN A 164 -25.72 14.70 6.67
C GLN A 164 -24.35 14.21 7.16
N GLY A 165 -23.25 14.86 6.76
CA GLY A 165 -21.90 14.62 7.27
C GLY A 165 -21.83 14.57 8.81
N GLY A 166 -20.93 13.78 9.41
CA GLY A 166 -20.67 13.88 10.85
C GLY A 166 -21.58 13.13 11.86
N LYS A 167 -21.66 13.72 13.07
CA LYS A 167 -22.10 13.11 14.35
C LYS A 167 -23.51 12.52 14.30
N GLY A 168 -23.70 11.35 14.92
CA GLY A 168 -25.00 10.67 15.00
C GLY A 168 -25.20 9.51 14.01
N LYS A 169 -24.22 9.25 13.14
CA LYS A 169 -24.27 8.09 12.21
C LYS A 169 -24.07 6.76 12.92
N THR A 170 -24.90 5.79 12.56
CA THR A 170 -24.72 4.39 12.92
C THR A 170 -23.96 3.66 11.81
N LYS A 171 -23.04 2.76 12.19
CA LYS A 171 -22.31 1.92 11.22
C LYS A 171 -23.10 0.65 10.94
N LEU A 172 -23.38 0.38 9.67
CA LEU A 172 -24.03 -0.86 9.24
C LEU A 172 -23.14 -2.09 9.49
N HIS A 173 -21.82 -1.95 9.28
CA HIS A 173 -20.83 -3.00 9.52
C HIS A 173 -19.79 -2.53 10.54
N PRO A 174 -20.08 -2.61 11.85
CA PRO A 174 -19.10 -2.26 12.88
C PRO A 174 -17.97 -3.31 12.92
N LEU A 175 -16.72 -2.84 12.98
CA LEU A 175 -15.57 -3.69 13.30
C LEU A 175 -15.72 -4.18 14.76
N ARG A 176 -16.02 -5.46 14.95
CA ARG A 176 -16.08 -6.10 16.27
C ARG A 176 -14.83 -6.95 16.46
N LEU A 177 -14.06 -6.65 17.50
CA LEU A 177 -12.93 -7.47 17.91
C LEU A 177 -13.45 -8.80 18.45
N LYS A 178 -13.01 -9.91 17.86
CA LYS A 178 -13.22 -11.26 18.40
C LYS A 178 -12.06 -11.64 19.32
N GLY A 179 -12.28 -12.58 20.24
CA GLY A 179 -11.22 -13.11 21.11
C GLY A 179 -10.06 -13.73 20.32
N SER A 180 -10.34 -14.29 19.13
CA SER A 180 -9.32 -14.73 18.17
C SER A 180 -8.42 -13.60 17.72
N ASP A 181 -8.95 -12.39 17.56
CA ASP A 181 -8.22 -11.24 17.01
C ASP A 181 -7.20 -10.75 18.04
N VAL A 182 -7.53 -10.81 19.33
CA VAL A 182 -6.62 -10.50 20.43
C VAL A 182 -5.46 -11.50 20.46
N LEU A 183 -5.75 -12.80 20.32
CA LEU A 183 -4.72 -13.85 20.29
C LEU A 183 -3.77 -13.65 19.10
N TRP A 184 -4.30 -13.46 17.89
CA TRP A 184 -3.49 -13.21 16.69
C TRP A 184 -2.69 -11.92 16.80
N THR A 185 -3.26 -10.85 17.35
CA THR A 185 -2.55 -9.58 17.58
C THR A 185 -1.38 -9.77 18.55
N LEU A 186 -1.58 -10.51 19.64
CA LEU A 186 -0.52 -10.81 20.62
C LEU A 186 0.61 -11.61 19.97
N ILE A 187 0.29 -12.66 19.20
CA ILE A 187 1.28 -13.45 18.46
C ILE A 187 2.08 -12.56 17.51
N LEU A 188 1.42 -11.68 16.76
CA LEU A 188 2.06 -10.80 15.80
C LEU A 188 3.01 -9.80 16.49
N VAL A 189 2.60 -9.23 17.62
CA VAL A 189 3.44 -8.34 18.43
C VAL A 189 4.68 -9.06 18.96
N VAL A 190 4.53 -10.29 19.48
CA VAL A 190 5.66 -11.10 19.96
C VAL A 190 6.64 -11.40 18.83
N VAL A 191 6.13 -11.83 17.66
CA VAL A 191 6.95 -12.11 16.48
C VAL A 191 7.67 -10.86 15.99
N ALA A 192 7.02 -9.70 16.01
CA ALA A 192 7.63 -8.43 15.62
C ALA A 192 8.67 -7.91 16.64
N PHE A 193 8.53 -8.26 17.92
CA PHE A 193 9.47 -7.86 18.96
C PHE A 193 10.80 -8.63 18.89
N ILE A 194 10.81 -9.87 18.40
CA ILE A 194 12.01 -10.69 18.25
C ILE A 194 13.13 -9.96 17.46
N PRO A 195 12.91 -9.48 16.22
CA PRO A 195 13.96 -8.78 15.49
C PRO A 195 14.35 -7.44 16.12
N LEU A 196 13.42 -6.74 16.79
CA LEU A 196 13.69 -5.47 17.47
C LEU A 196 14.57 -5.65 18.71
N ALA A 197 14.27 -6.67 19.53
CA ALA A 197 15.03 -7.01 20.72
C ALA A 197 16.46 -7.44 20.36
N VAL A 198 16.65 -8.17 19.26
CA VAL A 198 17.99 -8.54 18.82
C VAL A 198 18.77 -7.35 18.26
N ASP A 199 18.13 -6.40 17.59
CA ASP A 199 18.81 -5.17 17.14
C ASP A 199 19.23 -4.28 18.33
N LEU A 200 18.39 -4.18 19.37
CA LEU A 200 18.74 -3.52 20.63
C LEU A 200 19.92 -4.18 21.34
N LEU A 201 19.93 -5.51 21.44
CA LEU A 201 21.03 -6.27 22.04
C LEU A 201 22.35 -6.18 21.26
N GLN A 202 22.29 -5.97 19.94
CA GLN A 202 23.46 -5.77 19.10
C GLN A 202 24.01 -4.34 19.16
N ASN A 203 23.17 -3.32 19.35
CA ASN A 203 23.61 -1.92 19.49
C ASN A 203 24.15 -1.60 20.90
N LEU A 204 23.82 -2.41 21.91
CA LEU A 204 24.33 -2.30 23.28
C LEU A 204 25.73 -2.93 23.46
N LYS A 205 26.27 -3.63 22.46
CA LYS A 205 27.62 -4.23 22.44
C LYS A 205 28.51 -3.54 21.43
#